data_AF-A0A946TWW1-F1
#
_entry.id   AF-A0A946TWW1-F1
#
_cell.length_a   1.000
_cell.length_b   1.000
_cell.length_c   1.000
_cell.angle_alpha   90.00
_cell.angle_beta   90.00
_cell.angle_gamma   90.00
#
_symmetry.space_group_name_H-M   'P 1'
#
loop_
_entity.id
_entity.type
_entity.pdbx_description
1 polymer ?
#
loop_
_entity_poly.entity_id
_entity_poly.type
_entity_poly.pdbx_seq_one_letter_code
_entity_poly.pdbx_strand_id
1 'polypeptide(L)'
;MALELENKVRSIAKDLGFDECRFSVAKEASHSDRFQAWLDDGHNGDMGWMERSPERRKDPRLLLEEARTVIVLAINYYPSRSDPQSKNNLGRFAKYAWGEDYHLVVDKKLKAFARALEGLGGRQKFYVDYGPLLERDFATDSGLGWNGKSTVQ
;
A
#
# COMPACT_ATOMS: atom_id res chain seq x y z
N MET A 1 2.23 27.03 -2.41
CA MET A 1 1.99 26.39 -1.09
C MET A 1 1.67 24.90 -1.21
N ALA A 2 0.53 24.46 -1.76
CA ALA A 2 0.21 23.01 -1.85
C ALA A 2 1.24 22.20 -2.68
N LEU A 3 1.58 22.69 -3.88
CA LEU A 3 2.56 22.03 -4.76
C LEU A 3 3.97 21.94 -4.15
N GLU A 4 4.35 22.92 -3.34
CA GLU A 4 5.65 22.95 -2.66
C GLU A 4 5.72 21.88 -1.57
N LEU A 5 4.63 21.72 -0.80
CA LEU A 5 4.50 20.66 0.19
C LEU A 5 4.54 19.27 -0.48
N GLU A 6 3.78 19.06 -1.55
CA GLU A 6 3.80 17.79 -2.30
C GLU A 6 5.20 17.44 -2.79
N ASN A 7 5.93 18.41 -3.35
CA ASN A 7 7.31 18.20 -3.80
C ASN A 7 8.25 17.83 -2.64
N LYS A 8 8.08 18.46 -1.47
CA LYS A 8 8.85 18.12 -0.27
C LYS A 8 8.56 16.69 0.19
N VAL A 9 7.29 16.29 0.20
CA VAL A 9 6.87 14.92 0.54
C VAL A 9 7.46 13.91 -0.44
N ARG A 10 7.40 14.17 -1.75
CA ARG A 10 8.02 13.31 -2.79
C ARG A 10 9.53 13.19 -2.59
N SER A 11 10.21 14.29 -2.23
CA SER A 11 11.65 14.29 -1.95
C SER A 11 11.98 13.36 -0.79
N ILE A 12 11.26 13.49 0.34
CA ILE A 12 11.47 12.64 1.52
C ILE A 12 11.25 11.16 1.16
N ALA A 13 10.19 10.85 0.39
CA ALA A 13 9.92 9.49 -0.05
C ALA A 13 11.09 8.92 -0.89
N LYS A 14 11.57 9.71 -1.84
CA LYS A 14 12.72 9.34 -2.69
C LYS A 14 13.99 9.13 -1.88
N ASP A 15 14.29 10.01 -0.92
CA ASP A 15 15.46 9.91 -0.05
C ASP A 15 15.42 8.67 0.85
N LEU A 16 14.22 8.21 1.22
CA LEU A 16 14.01 6.96 1.94
C LEU A 16 13.99 5.72 1.01
N GLY A 17 14.16 5.92 -0.29
CA GLY A 17 14.24 4.87 -1.31
C GLY A 17 12.90 4.24 -1.66
N PHE A 18 11.85 5.04 -1.74
CA PHE A 18 10.64 4.70 -2.50
C PHE A 18 10.81 5.15 -3.95
N ASP A 19 10.38 4.32 -4.90
CA ASP A 19 10.50 4.60 -6.34
C ASP A 19 9.38 5.54 -6.82
N GLU A 20 8.21 5.46 -6.19
CA GLU A 20 7.06 6.31 -6.49
C GLU A 20 6.41 6.84 -5.21
N CYS A 21 5.84 8.04 -5.32
CA CYS A 21 5.06 8.68 -4.26
C CYS A 21 3.88 9.40 -4.92
N ARG A 22 2.66 9.01 -4.62
CA ARG A 22 1.44 9.55 -5.23
C ARG A 22 0.45 9.95 -4.14
N PHE A 23 -0.54 10.76 -4.52
CA PHE A 23 -1.51 11.32 -3.58
C PHE A 23 -2.91 11.03 -4.10
N SER A 24 -3.79 10.61 -3.21
CA SER A 24 -5.23 10.54 -3.45
C SER A 24 -5.99 11.15 -2.28
N VAL A 25 -7.24 11.53 -2.53
CA VAL A 25 -8.10 12.06 -1.47
C VAL A 25 -8.48 10.94 -0.51
N ALA A 26 -8.49 11.22 0.80
CA ALA A 26 -9.05 10.30 1.77
C ALA A 26 -10.58 10.32 1.66
N LYS A 27 -11.12 9.26 1.05
CA LYS A 27 -12.54 9.02 0.83
C LYS A 27 -12.82 7.53 0.98
N GLU A 28 -14.08 7.15 0.93
CA GLU A 28 -14.44 5.74 0.75
C GLU A 28 -13.81 5.18 -0.53
N ALA A 29 -13.27 3.96 -0.42
CA ALA A 29 -12.57 3.26 -1.48
C ALA A 29 -13.48 3.01 -2.68
N SER A 30 -12.96 3.20 -3.89
CA SER A 30 -13.73 3.17 -5.14
C SER A 30 -14.48 1.85 -5.40
N HIS A 31 -14.07 0.73 -4.81
CA HIS A 31 -14.74 -0.57 -4.89
C HIS A 31 -15.27 -1.07 -3.54
N SER A 32 -15.59 -0.18 -2.60
CA SER A 32 -16.12 -0.54 -1.27
C SER A 32 -17.35 -1.46 -1.34
N ASP A 33 -18.29 -1.17 -2.24
CA ASP A 33 -19.50 -1.99 -2.45
C ASP A 33 -19.17 -3.39 -2.99
N ARG A 34 -18.20 -3.48 -3.91
CA ARG A 34 -17.78 -4.78 -4.45
C ARG A 34 -17.05 -5.61 -3.40
N PHE A 35 -16.26 -4.97 -2.55
CA PHE A 35 -15.63 -5.63 -1.40
C PHE A 35 -16.70 -6.17 -0.45
N GLN A 36 -17.76 -5.39 -0.17
CA GLN A 36 -18.86 -5.86 0.67
C GLN A 36 -19.58 -7.05 0.05
N ALA A 37 -19.98 -6.97 -1.23
CA ALA A 37 -20.63 -8.09 -1.92
C ALA A 37 -19.76 -9.35 -1.94
N TRP A 38 -18.44 -9.19 -2.16
CA TRP A 38 -17.49 -10.30 -2.15
C TRP A 38 -17.37 -10.97 -0.77
N LEU A 39 -17.47 -10.20 0.33
CA LEU A 39 -17.58 -10.75 1.68
C LEU A 39 -18.90 -11.47 1.92
N ASP A 40 -20.01 -10.85 1.52
CA ASP A 40 -21.35 -11.40 1.72
C ASP A 40 -21.54 -12.75 0.98
N ASP A 41 -20.85 -12.91 -0.16
CA ASP A 41 -20.79 -14.15 -0.94
C ASP A 41 -19.83 -15.21 -0.35
N GLY A 42 -19.11 -14.90 0.75
CA GLY A 42 -18.17 -15.82 1.40
C GLY A 42 -16.92 -16.13 0.59
N HIS A 43 -16.53 -15.25 -0.34
CA HIS A 43 -15.38 -15.47 -1.22
C HIS A 43 -14.01 -15.27 -0.51
N ASN A 44 -14.00 -14.88 0.76
CA ASN A 44 -12.80 -14.70 1.56
C ASN A 44 -12.15 -16.00 2.05
N GLY A 45 -12.81 -17.16 1.90
CA GLY A 45 -12.27 -18.44 2.35
C GLY A 45 -11.80 -18.39 3.80
N ASP A 46 -10.56 -18.80 4.07
CA ASP A 46 -10.00 -18.80 5.42
C ASP A 46 -9.48 -17.41 5.88
N MET A 47 -9.64 -16.36 5.06
CA MET A 47 -9.24 -14.99 5.40
C MET A 47 -10.24 -14.32 6.36
N GLY A 48 -10.52 -14.94 7.51
CA GLY A 48 -11.45 -14.38 8.51
C GLY A 48 -11.02 -13.00 9.05
N TRP A 49 -9.79 -12.57 8.77
CA TRP A 49 -9.35 -11.21 9.03
C TRP A 49 -9.99 -10.14 8.12
N MET A 50 -10.47 -10.53 6.93
CA MET A 50 -11.17 -9.65 6.00
C MET A 50 -12.52 -9.18 6.55
N GLU A 51 -13.20 -10.04 7.31
CA GLU A 51 -14.48 -9.75 7.97
C GLU A 51 -14.32 -8.92 9.25
N ARG A 52 -13.10 -8.79 9.78
CA ARG A 52 -12.88 -7.97 10.96
C ARG A 52 -12.92 -6.50 10.56
N SER A 53 -13.96 -5.79 11.00
CA SER A 53 -14.16 -4.37 10.77
C SER A 53 -14.11 -3.95 9.29
N PRO A 54 -15.01 -4.48 8.43
CA PRO A 54 -15.02 -4.19 6.99
C PRO A 54 -15.20 -2.69 6.70
N GLU A 55 -15.93 -1.95 7.54
CA GLU A 55 -16.08 -0.51 7.45
C GLU A 55 -14.73 0.23 7.47
N ARG A 56 -13.82 -0.21 8.34
CA ARG A 56 -12.49 0.39 8.47
C ARG A 56 -11.61 0.15 7.25
N ARG A 57 -11.85 -0.94 6.50
CA ARG A 57 -11.18 -1.26 5.23
C ARG A 57 -11.62 -0.36 4.09
N LYS A 58 -12.90 -0.01 4.11
CA LYS A 58 -13.57 0.80 3.08
C LYS A 58 -13.19 2.27 3.18
N ASP A 59 -12.86 2.79 4.38
CA ASP A 59 -12.63 4.22 4.56
C ASP A 59 -11.46 4.57 5.49
N PRO A 60 -10.35 5.17 4.98
CA PRO A 60 -9.21 5.61 5.79
C PRO A 60 -9.57 6.65 6.85
N ARG A 61 -10.66 7.41 6.68
CA ARG A 61 -11.14 8.41 7.66
C ARG A 61 -11.60 7.76 8.96
N LEU A 62 -11.92 6.47 8.94
CA LEU A 62 -12.22 5.67 10.13
C LEU A 62 -10.96 5.11 10.82
N LEU A 63 -9.79 5.19 10.17
CA LEU A 63 -8.50 4.75 10.72
C LEU A 63 -7.73 5.90 11.35
N LEU A 64 -7.84 7.08 10.76
CA LEU A 64 -7.27 8.32 11.23
C LEU A 64 -8.32 9.42 11.07
N GLU A 65 -8.79 9.92 12.21
CA GLU A 65 -9.76 11.00 12.25
C GLU A 65 -9.24 12.23 11.49
N GLU A 66 -10.12 12.89 10.75
CA GLU A 66 -9.81 14.04 9.89
C GLU A 66 -8.80 13.77 8.76
N ALA A 67 -8.53 12.51 8.40
CA ALA A 67 -7.70 12.20 7.25
C ALA A 67 -8.24 12.88 5.98
N ARG A 68 -7.35 13.60 5.27
CA ARG A 68 -7.68 14.32 4.02
C ARG A 68 -7.01 13.73 2.79
N THR A 69 -5.86 13.09 2.98
CA THR A 69 -5.01 12.60 1.90
C THR A 69 -4.49 11.21 2.25
N VAL A 70 -4.50 10.30 1.28
CA VAL A 70 -3.77 9.04 1.31
C VAL A 70 -2.52 9.23 0.45
N ILE A 71 -1.35 8.98 1.03
CA ILE A 71 -0.07 9.01 0.33
C ILE A 71 0.30 7.58 -0.03
N VAL A 72 0.37 7.28 -1.32
CA VAL A 72 0.68 5.94 -1.84
C VAL A 72 2.14 5.90 -2.24
N LEU A 73 2.87 4.92 -1.72
CA LEU A 73 4.29 4.73 -1.96
C LEU A 73 4.52 3.38 -2.64
N ALA A 74 5.47 3.30 -3.56
CA ALA A 74 5.81 2.05 -4.23
C ALA A 74 7.32 1.78 -4.23
N ILE A 75 7.66 0.49 -4.25
CA ILE A 75 9.03 0.01 -4.42
C ILE A 75 9.03 -1.04 -5.54
N ASN A 76 9.93 -0.89 -6.50
CA ASN A 76 10.18 -1.87 -7.53
C ASN A 76 11.01 -3.03 -6.96
N TYR A 77 10.37 -4.17 -6.78
CA TYR A 77 11.02 -5.39 -6.29
C TYR A 77 11.57 -6.28 -7.42
N TYR A 78 11.53 -5.83 -8.69
CA TYR A 78 12.00 -6.64 -9.80
C TYR A 78 13.49 -6.96 -9.63
N PRO A 79 13.87 -8.25 -9.56
CA PRO A 79 15.24 -8.62 -9.22
C PRO A 79 16.18 -8.24 -10.38
N SER A 80 17.31 -7.63 -10.03
CA SER A 80 18.40 -7.33 -10.98
C SER A 80 19.20 -8.57 -11.37
N ARG A 81 19.01 -9.70 -10.68
CA ARG A 81 19.69 -10.97 -10.91
C ARG A 81 18.71 -12.02 -11.41
N SER A 82 19.20 -12.91 -12.28
CA SER A 82 18.46 -14.10 -12.70
C SER A 82 18.24 -15.07 -11.54
N ASP A 83 17.23 -15.92 -11.67
CA ASP A 83 16.82 -16.89 -10.66
C ASP A 83 18.00 -17.77 -10.21
N PRO A 84 18.47 -17.64 -8.95
CA PRO A 84 19.59 -18.43 -8.45
C PRO A 84 19.28 -19.93 -8.37
N GLN A 85 18.00 -20.33 -8.42
CA GLN A 85 17.55 -21.72 -8.29
C GLN A 85 17.41 -22.47 -9.63
N SER A 86 17.72 -21.84 -10.78
CA SER A 86 17.55 -22.46 -12.11
C SER A 86 18.36 -23.73 -12.37
N LYS A 87 19.25 -24.15 -11.47
CA LYS A 87 20.19 -25.25 -11.71
C LYS A 87 19.76 -26.64 -11.19
N ASN A 88 18.78 -26.74 -10.28
CA ASN A 88 18.58 -27.98 -9.49
C ASN A 88 17.16 -28.58 -9.49
N ASN A 89 16.26 -28.27 -10.44
CA ASN A 89 14.87 -28.78 -10.47
C ASN A 89 14.08 -28.56 -9.15
N LEU A 90 14.45 -27.54 -8.36
CA LEU A 90 13.73 -27.17 -7.16
C LEU A 90 12.50 -26.33 -7.53
N GLY A 91 11.45 -26.39 -6.70
CA GLY A 91 10.31 -25.47 -6.80
C GLY A 91 10.77 -24.00 -6.70
N ARG A 92 9.98 -23.09 -7.26
CA ARG A 92 10.32 -21.66 -7.35
C ARG A 92 9.47 -20.83 -6.41
N PHE A 93 10.08 -19.84 -5.78
CA PHE A 93 9.37 -18.83 -4.99
C PHE A 93 9.01 -17.63 -5.86
N ALA A 94 7.86 -17.02 -5.58
CA ALA A 94 7.46 -15.76 -6.21
C ALA A 94 8.47 -14.66 -5.91
N LYS A 95 8.70 -13.76 -6.87
CA LYS A 95 9.75 -12.72 -6.79
C LYS A 95 9.59 -11.77 -5.59
N TYR A 96 8.36 -11.48 -5.16
CA TYR A 96 8.10 -10.62 -4.00
C TYR A 96 8.56 -11.26 -2.68
N ALA A 97 8.77 -12.58 -2.65
CA ALA A 97 9.25 -13.32 -1.48
C ALA A 97 10.77 -13.55 -1.52
N TRP A 98 11.49 -12.90 -2.45
CA TRP A 98 12.94 -13.00 -2.52
C TRP A 98 13.60 -12.01 -1.56
N GLY A 99 14.56 -12.48 -0.77
CA GLY A 99 15.33 -11.64 0.15
C GLY A 99 14.69 -11.52 1.52
N GLU A 100 14.86 -10.35 2.15
CA GLU A 100 14.24 -10.02 3.43
C GLU A 100 12.73 -9.80 3.26
N ASP A 101 11.94 -10.16 4.28
CA ASP A 101 10.50 -9.93 4.29
C ASP A 101 10.19 -8.46 4.00
N TYR A 102 9.46 -8.20 2.91
CA TYR A 102 9.17 -6.86 2.45
C TYR A 102 8.41 -6.05 3.50
N HIS A 103 7.63 -6.69 4.38
CA HIS A 103 6.96 -6.01 5.47
C HIS A 103 7.95 -5.30 6.38
N LEU A 104 9.05 -5.95 6.76
CA LEU A 104 10.06 -5.37 7.64
C LEU A 104 10.78 -4.19 6.98
N VAL A 105 11.13 -4.36 5.70
CA VAL A 105 11.81 -3.34 4.90
C VAL A 105 10.93 -2.11 4.70
N VAL A 106 9.69 -2.32 4.26
CA VAL A 106 8.74 -1.24 3.96
C VAL A 106 8.25 -0.57 5.24
N ASP A 107 7.93 -1.32 6.29
CA ASP A 107 7.49 -0.77 7.58
C ASP A 107 8.56 0.15 8.21
N LYS A 108 9.84 -0.25 8.15
CA LYS A 108 10.96 0.60 8.58
C LYS A 108 11.01 1.93 7.80
N LYS A 109 10.84 1.88 6.48
CA LYS A 109 10.81 3.08 5.62
C LYS A 109 9.58 3.95 5.90
N LEU A 110 8.40 3.35 6.05
CA LEU A 110 7.15 4.05 6.40
C LEU A 110 7.24 4.74 7.76
N LYS A 111 7.84 4.09 8.78
CA LYS A 111 8.11 4.70 10.09
C LYS A 111 9.02 5.91 10.02
N ALA A 112 10.03 5.89 9.14
CA ALA A 112 10.90 7.04 8.92
C ALA A 112 10.17 8.16 8.18
N PHE A 113 9.38 7.79 7.16
CA PHE A 113 8.58 8.71 6.37
C PHE A 113 7.54 9.43 7.22
N ALA A 114 6.75 8.69 8.00
CA ALA A 114 5.75 9.25 8.91
C ALA A 114 6.37 10.25 9.90
N ARG A 115 7.50 9.91 10.52
CA ARG A 115 8.23 10.82 11.42
C ARG A 115 8.71 12.09 10.72
N ALA A 116 9.18 11.99 9.47
CA ALA A 116 9.57 13.17 8.70
C ALA A 116 8.36 14.05 8.36
N LEU A 117 7.20 13.45 8.06
CA LEU A 117 5.95 14.17 7.79
C LEU A 117 5.36 14.84 9.04
N GLU A 118 5.49 14.25 10.22
CA GLU A 118 5.10 14.89 11.48
C GLU A 118 5.82 16.25 11.67
N GLY A 119 7.08 16.36 11.23
CA GLY A 119 7.81 17.62 11.21
C GLY A 119 7.29 18.67 10.22
N LEU A 120 6.42 18.27 9.27
CA LEU A 120 5.69 19.15 8.36
C LEU A 120 4.26 19.46 8.84
N GLY A 121 3.82 18.80 9.92
CA GLY A 121 2.50 18.93 10.51
C GLY A 121 1.53 17.78 10.16
N GLY A 122 0.40 17.76 10.87
CA GLY A 122 -0.62 16.72 10.73
C GLY A 122 -0.29 15.42 11.46
N ARG A 123 -1.27 14.52 11.50
CA ARG A 123 -1.14 13.18 12.10
C ARG A 123 -0.94 12.16 10.98
N GLN A 124 -0.13 11.14 11.24
CA GLN A 124 0.19 10.11 10.25
C GLN A 124 -0.27 8.74 10.74
N LYS A 125 -0.78 7.93 9.82
CA LYS A 125 -1.04 6.51 10.03
C LYS A 125 -0.69 5.77 8.77
N PHE A 126 0.14 4.74 8.90
CA PHE A 126 0.69 4.00 7.77
C PHE A 126 0.43 2.51 7.95
N TYR A 127 0.40 1.81 6.81
CA TYR A 127 0.21 0.38 6.72
C TYR A 127 1.02 -0.16 5.55
N VAL A 128 1.34 -1.44 5.60
CA VAL A 128 1.83 -2.23 4.47
C VAL A 128 1.17 -3.61 4.58
N ASP A 129 0.30 -3.98 3.64
CA ASP A 129 -0.37 -5.29 3.49
C ASP A 129 -1.27 -5.74 4.66
N TYR A 130 -0.75 -5.77 5.89
CA TYR A 130 -1.46 -6.19 7.10
C TYR A 130 -2.52 -5.18 7.58
N GLY A 131 -2.60 -4.00 6.95
CA GLY A 131 -3.52 -2.94 7.34
C GLY A 131 -4.97 -3.19 6.88
N PRO A 132 -5.96 -2.64 7.60
CA PRO A 132 -7.34 -2.66 7.14
C PRO A 132 -7.55 -1.53 6.11
N LEU A 133 -6.94 -1.61 4.93
CA LEU A 133 -7.16 -0.68 3.82
C LEU A 133 -7.28 -1.44 2.51
N LEU A 134 -8.20 -1.01 1.65
CA LEU A 134 -8.21 -1.41 0.24
C LEU A 134 -7.11 -0.64 -0.51
N GLU A 135 -5.84 -0.95 -0.21
CA GLU A 135 -4.64 -0.22 -0.68
C GLU A 135 -4.65 -0.02 -2.20
N ARG A 136 -5.11 -1.03 -2.93
CA ARG A 136 -5.19 -1.03 -4.39
C ARG A 136 -6.15 0.01 -4.94
N ASP A 137 -7.27 0.27 -4.28
CA ASP A 137 -8.19 1.31 -4.73
C ASP A 137 -7.53 2.68 -4.64
N PHE A 138 -6.85 2.95 -3.52
CA PHE A 138 -6.12 4.21 -3.34
C PHE A 138 -4.92 4.34 -4.28
N ALA A 139 -4.25 3.23 -4.62
CA ALA A 139 -3.21 3.21 -5.64
C ALA A 139 -3.76 3.58 -7.04
N THR A 140 -4.92 3.04 -7.43
CA THR A 140 -5.60 3.44 -8.67
C THR A 140 -6.01 4.92 -8.63
N ASP A 141 -6.65 5.35 -7.55
CA ASP A 141 -7.14 6.72 -7.39
C ASP A 141 -6.00 7.76 -7.38
N SER A 142 -4.80 7.35 -6.93
CA SER A 142 -3.60 8.21 -6.94
C SER A 142 -2.88 8.26 -8.30
N GLY A 143 -3.32 7.45 -9.26
CA GLY A 143 -2.70 7.31 -10.58
C GLY A 143 -1.39 6.52 -10.57
N LEU A 144 -1.14 5.69 -9.55
CA LEU A 144 0.05 4.83 -9.49
C LEU A 144 -0.02 3.68 -10.51
N GLY A 145 -1.22 3.13 -10.73
CA GLY A 145 -1.47 2.00 -11.62
C GLY A 145 -2.96 1.76 -11.79
N TRP A 146 -3.35 0.63 -12.39
CA TRP A 146 -4.75 0.23 -12.56
C TRP A 146 -4.92 -1.26 -12.25
N ASN A 147 -6.10 -1.66 -11.78
CA ASN A 147 -6.40 -3.06 -11.56
C ASN A 147 -6.50 -3.83 -12.89
N GLY A 148 -5.50 -4.67 -13.19
CA GLY A 148 -5.55 -5.59 -14.32
C GLY A 148 -6.46 -6.80 -14.09
N LYS A 149 -6.76 -7.56 -15.15
CA LYS A 149 -7.56 -8.81 -15.06
C LYS A 149 -6.92 -9.88 -14.15
N SER A 150 -5.60 -9.83 -14.00
CA SER A 150 -4.83 -10.70 -13.09
C SER A 150 -4.95 -10.30 -11.63
N THR A 151 -5.77 -9.29 -11.30
CA THR A 151 -5.90 -8.73 -9.96
C THR A 151 -4.55 -8.28 -9.40
N VAL A 152 -3.63 -7.75 -10.22
CA VAL A 152 -2.36 -7.11 -9.83
C VAL A 152 -2.29 -5.70 -10.46
N GLN A 153 -1.61 -4.77 -9.77
CA GLN A 153 -1.30 -3.41 -10.23
C GLN A 153 0.19 -3.30 -10.53
#